data_AF-A0A7K1Y6S3-F1
#
_entry.id   AF-A0A7K1Y6S3-F1
#
_cell.length_a   1.000
_cell.length_b   1.000
_cell.length_c   1.000
_cell.angle_alpha   90.00
_cell.angle_beta   90.00
_cell.angle_gamma   90.00
#
_symmetry.space_group_name_H-M   'P 1'
#
loop_
_entity.id
_entity.type
_entity.pdbx_description
1 polymer ?
#
loop_
_entity_poly.entity_id
_entity_poly.type
_entity_poly.pdbx_seq_one_letter_code
_entity_poly.pdbx_strand_id
1 'polypeptide(L)'
;MGQGNLRFVVLVAKRYQNLGMSLMDPIKEGNEGLIRAARRFDNTRGFKFISFAVWWIRQAILSALCRYQRTIRLLMHRQGLLSKARKMSAALEMQLERTRTEEELAGLMELDGEF
;
A
#
# COMPACT_ATOMS: atom_id res chain seq x y z
N MET A 1 -18.32 21.79 -10.01
CA MET A 1 -18.46 21.72 -8.54
C MET A 1 -17.23 22.35 -7.90
N GLY A 2 -17.45 23.39 -7.10
CA GLY A 2 -16.53 24.52 -6.92
C GLY A 2 -15.29 24.32 -6.05
N GLN A 3 -14.32 25.22 -6.25
CA GLN A 3 -12.97 25.27 -5.67
C GLN A 3 -12.91 25.15 -4.13
N GLY A 4 -13.99 25.45 -3.40
CA GLY A 4 -14.05 25.35 -1.95
C GLY A 4 -13.94 23.92 -1.40
N ASN A 5 -14.54 22.95 -2.09
CA ASN A 5 -14.53 21.55 -1.63
C ASN A 5 -13.15 20.90 -1.80
N LEU A 6 -12.38 21.31 -2.82
CA LEU A 6 -11.02 20.83 -3.05
C LEU A 6 -10.05 21.29 -1.96
N ARG A 7 -10.16 22.56 -1.52
CA ARG A 7 -9.34 23.08 -0.41
C ARG A 7 -9.57 22.30 0.88
N PHE A 8 -10.80 21.87 1.12
CA PHE A 8 -11.15 21.06 2.27
C PHE A 8 -10.50 19.67 2.24
N VAL A 9 -10.52 18.98 1.09
CA VAL A 9 -9.85 17.68 0.96
C VAL A 9 -8.34 17.83 1.18
N VAL A 10 -7.73 18.88 0.63
CA VAL A 10 -6.30 19.18 0.83
C VAL A 10 -5.99 19.36 2.32
N LEU A 11 -6.82 20.10 3.07
CA LEU A 11 -6.65 20.28 4.51
C LEU A 11 -6.70 18.94 5.27
N VAL A 12 -7.65 18.06 4.93
CA VAL A 12 -7.77 16.74 5.56
C VAL A 12 -6.58 15.85 5.20
N ALA A 13 -6.15 15.86 3.94
CA ALA A 13 -5.08 15.05 3.38
C ALA A 13 -3.69 15.42 3.93
N LYS A 14 -3.44 16.70 4.26
CA LYS A 14 -2.17 17.15 4.86
C LYS A 14 -1.78 16.37 6.13
N ARG A 15 -2.76 15.89 6.91
CA ARG A 15 -2.51 15.07 8.11
C ARG A 15 -1.92 13.68 7.82
N TYR A 16 -1.92 13.26 6.56
CA TYR A 16 -1.45 11.95 6.12
C TYR A 16 -0.19 12.05 5.24
N GLN A 17 0.48 13.20 5.25
CA GLN A 17 1.75 13.38 4.56
C GLN A 17 2.85 12.50 5.18
N ASN A 18 3.86 12.18 4.38
CA ASN A 18 5.08 11.47 4.79
C ASN A 18 4.86 10.04 5.31
N LEU A 19 3.68 9.45 5.14
CA LEU A 19 3.38 8.05 5.49
C LEU A 19 3.76 7.05 4.37
N GLY A 20 4.82 7.37 3.63
CA GLY A 20 5.33 6.57 2.51
C GLY A 20 4.79 6.94 1.13
N MET A 21 3.78 7.82 1.04
CA MET A 21 3.20 8.29 -0.23
C MET A 21 3.32 9.82 -0.38
N SER A 22 3.36 10.29 -1.63
CA SER A 22 3.37 11.73 -1.95
C SER A 22 2.05 12.36 -1.54
N LEU A 23 2.03 13.64 -1.12
CA LEU A 23 0.80 14.36 -0.73
C LEU A 23 -0.30 14.29 -1.81
N MET A 24 0.07 14.21 -3.08
CA MET A 24 -0.88 14.09 -4.19
C MET A 24 -1.74 12.83 -4.08
N ASP A 25 -1.21 11.74 -3.54
CA ASP A 25 -1.93 10.47 -3.49
C ASP A 25 -3.06 10.49 -2.43
N PRO A 26 -2.85 10.94 -1.17
CA PRO A 26 -3.93 11.17 -0.21
C PRO A 26 -4.96 12.18 -0.71
N ILE A 27 -4.55 13.21 -1.48
CA ILE A 27 -5.50 14.17 -2.05
C ILE A 27 -6.40 13.47 -3.08
N LYS A 28 -5.82 12.70 -4.01
CA LYS A 28 -6.58 11.94 -5.02
C LYS A 28 -7.58 10.98 -4.37
N GLU A 29 -7.11 10.17 -3.42
CA GLU A 29 -7.95 9.20 -2.71
C GLU A 29 -9.01 9.89 -1.84
N GLY A 30 -8.65 11.02 -1.21
CA GLY A 30 -9.59 11.85 -0.47
C GLY A 30 -10.70 12.43 -1.36
N ASN A 31 -10.38 12.85 -2.59
CA ASN A 31 -11.37 13.34 -3.56
C ASN A 31 -12.35 12.22 -3.96
N GLU A 32 -11.85 11.01 -4.18
CA GLU A 32 -12.70 9.83 -4.40
C GLU A 32 -13.62 9.55 -3.20
N GLY A 33 -13.10 9.68 -1.98
CA GLY A 33 -13.89 9.62 -0.75
C GLY A 33 -15.00 10.68 -0.70
N LEU A 34 -14.69 11.91 -1.08
CA LEU A 34 -15.65 13.01 -1.14
C LEU A 34 -16.76 12.75 -2.18
N ILE A 35 -16.42 12.24 -3.36
CA ILE A 35 -17.41 11.87 -4.39
C ILE A 35 -18.33 10.76 -3.88
N ARG A 36 -17.78 9.75 -3.19
CA ARG A 36 -18.59 8.69 -2.55
C ARG A 36 -19.51 9.27 -1.46
N ALA A 37 -19.03 10.22 -0.67
CA ALA A 37 -19.86 10.91 0.31
C ALA A 37 -21.01 11.66 -0.37
N ALA A 38 -20.73 12.40 -1.45
CA ALA A 38 -21.74 13.16 -2.18
C ALA A 38 -22.85 12.26 -2.76
N ARG A 39 -22.48 11.06 -3.25
CA ARG A 39 -23.46 10.08 -3.76
C ARG A 39 -24.33 9.44 -2.68
N ARG A 40 -23.85 9.38 -1.44
CA ARG A 40 -24.52 8.71 -0.33
C ARG A 40 -25.17 9.67 0.68
N PHE A 41 -24.93 10.97 0.52
CA PHE A 41 -25.42 11.96 1.44
C PHE A 41 -26.92 12.18 1.23
N ASP A 42 -27.65 12.14 2.33
CA ASP A 42 -29.09 12.38 2.38
C ASP A 42 -29.33 13.60 3.27
N ASN A 43 -29.74 14.71 2.66
CA ASN A 43 -29.95 15.98 3.35
C ASN A 43 -31.19 15.97 4.24
N THR A 44 -32.08 14.98 4.11
CA THR A 44 -33.30 14.89 4.94
C THR A 44 -33.00 14.50 6.39
N ARG A 45 -31.79 13.99 6.66
CA ARG A 45 -31.36 13.49 7.97
C ARG A 45 -30.85 14.57 8.92
N GLY A 46 -30.85 15.85 8.52
CA GLY A 46 -30.60 16.99 9.41
C GLY A 46 -29.15 17.26 9.81
N PHE A 47 -28.15 16.58 9.21
CA PHE A 47 -26.74 16.86 9.46
C PHE A 47 -26.05 17.50 8.25
N LYS A 48 -25.05 18.36 8.51
CA LYS A 48 -24.28 19.04 7.46
C LYS A 48 -23.46 18.03 6.64
N PHE A 49 -23.44 18.20 5.32
CA PHE A 49 -22.66 17.38 4.39
C PHE A 49 -21.18 17.23 4.79
N ILE A 50 -20.56 18.31 5.25
CA ILE A 50 -19.15 18.34 5.64
C ILE A 50 -18.85 17.29 6.73
N SER A 51 -19.72 17.16 7.72
CA SER A 51 -19.57 16.18 8.80
C SER A 51 -19.54 14.75 8.27
N PHE A 52 -20.38 14.44 7.28
CA PHE A 52 -20.42 13.14 6.62
C PHE A 52 -19.19 12.92 5.72
N ALA A 53 -18.82 13.94 4.94
CA ALA A 53 -17.71 13.88 4.00
C ALA A 53 -16.37 13.59 4.67
N VAL A 54 -16.11 14.14 5.87
CA VAL A 54 -14.86 13.89 6.61
C VAL A 54 -14.60 12.41 6.82
N TRP A 55 -15.63 11.65 7.21
CA TRP A 55 -15.48 10.22 7.47
C TRP A 55 -15.07 9.47 6.20
N TRP A 56 -15.76 9.75 5.08
CA TRP A 56 -15.47 9.11 3.79
C TRP A 56 -14.10 9.49 3.21
N ILE A 57 -13.69 10.75 3.36
CA ILE A 57 -12.36 11.21 2.95
C ILE A 57 -11.29 10.47 3.75
N ARG A 58 -11.42 10.41 5.09
CA ARG A 58 -10.44 9.71 5.95
C ARG A 58 -10.40 8.21 5.65
N GLN A 59 -11.55 7.58 5.47
CA GLN A 59 -11.66 6.17 5.13
C GLN A 59 -10.94 5.85 3.82
N ALA A 60 -11.12 6.68 2.79
CA ALA A 60 -10.45 6.52 1.51
C ALA A 60 -8.92 6.57 1.62
N ILE A 61 -8.42 7.62 2.29
CA ILE A 61 -6.98 7.86 2.48
C ILE A 61 -6.34 6.70 3.27
N LEU A 62 -6.95 6.31 4.40
CA LEU A 62 -6.43 5.22 5.22
C LEU A 62 -6.42 3.87 4.47
N SER A 63 -7.47 3.60 3.69
CA SER A 63 -7.53 2.39 2.87
C SER A 63 -6.40 2.34 1.83
N ALA A 64 -6.11 3.48 1.18
CA ALA A 64 -5.01 3.60 0.23
C ALA A 64 -3.63 3.41 0.88
N LEU A 65 -3.40 4.02 2.04
CA LEU A 65 -2.18 3.83 2.83
C LEU A 65 -1.95 2.37 3.19
N CYS A 66 -2.98 1.66 3.67
CA CYS A 66 -2.86 0.24 3.98
C CYS A 66 -2.59 -0.63 2.75
N ARG A 67 -3.10 -0.27 1.56
CA ARG A 67 -2.74 -0.96 0.31
C ARG A 67 -1.27 -0.72 -0.04
N TYR A 68 -0.84 0.54 0.01
CA TYR A 68 0.53 0.94 -0.33
C TYR A 68 1.58 0.28 0.58
N GLN A 69 1.37 0.30 1.90
CA GLN A 69 2.26 -0.35 2.87
C GLN A 69 2.36 -1.87 2.64
N ARG A 70 1.25 -2.53 2.29
CA ARG A 70 1.24 -3.96 1.97
C ARG A 70 2.08 -4.26 0.73
N THR A 71 1.97 -3.45 -0.31
CA THR A 71 2.78 -3.59 -1.53
C THR A 71 4.27 -3.48 -1.23
N ILE A 72 4.69 -2.46 -0.49
CA ILE A 72 6.11 -2.30 -0.12
C ILE A 72 6.60 -3.50 0.69
N ARG A 73 5.83 -3.93 1.70
CA ARG A 73 6.23 -5.08 2.53
C ARG A 73 6.40 -6.36 1.70
N LEU A 74 5.47 -6.63 0.77
CA LEU A 74 5.56 -7.76 -0.14
C LEU A 74 6.82 -7.69 -1.01
N LEU A 75 7.13 -6.50 -1.55
CA LEU A 75 8.31 -6.29 -2.39
C LEU A 75 9.61 -6.51 -1.61
N MET A 76 9.71 -5.98 -0.38
CA MET A 76 10.89 -6.17 0.46
C MET A 76 11.08 -7.65 0.83
N HIS A 77 9.99 -8.35 1.18
CA HIS A 77 10.04 -9.78 1.45
C HIS A 77 10.53 -10.58 0.23
N ARG A 78 9.99 -10.30 -0.96
CA ARG A 78 10.42 -10.93 -2.22
C ARG A 78 11.89 -10.66 -2.55
N GLN A 79 12.39 -9.44 -2.33
CA GLN A 79 13.81 -9.14 -2.52
C GLN A 79 14.71 -9.90 -1.55
N GLY A 80 14.27 -10.05 -0.29
CA GLY A 80 14.96 -10.87 0.70
C GLY A 80 15.12 -12.32 0.26
N LEU A 81 14.03 -12.94 -0.22
CA LEU A 81 14.04 -14.31 -0.75
C LEU A 81 14.99 -14.45 -1.95
N LEU A 82 14.95 -13.51 -2.90
CA LEU A 82 15.85 -13.51 -4.06
C LEU A 82 17.33 -13.38 -3.66
N SER A 83 17.63 -12.51 -2.71
CA SER A 83 19.00 -12.34 -2.20
C SER A 83 19.50 -13.60 -1.51
N LYS A 84 18.64 -14.25 -0.70
CA LYS A 84 18.95 -15.53 -0.05
C LYS A 84 19.20 -16.64 -1.08
N ALA A 85 18.32 -16.78 -2.08
CA ALA A 85 18.48 -17.74 -3.17
C ALA A 85 19.81 -17.57 -3.91
N ARG A 86 20.19 -16.33 -4.23
CA ARG A 86 21.47 -16.01 -4.89
C ARG A 86 22.67 -16.41 -4.01
N LYS A 87 22.63 -16.09 -2.71
CA LYS A 87 23.70 -16.47 -1.78
C LYS A 87 23.85 -17.99 -1.65
N MET A 88 22.74 -18.71 -1.51
CA MET A 88 22.76 -20.17 -1.44
C MET A 88 23.21 -20.81 -2.75
N SER A 89 22.85 -20.21 -3.90
CA SER A 89 23.34 -20.67 -5.21
C SER A 89 24.86 -20.53 -5.30
N ALA A 90 25.40 -19.35 -5.01
CA ALA A 90 26.84 -19.09 -5.05
C ALA A 90 27.64 -19.94 -4.06
N ALA A 91 27.13 -20.15 -2.84
CA ALA A 91 27.78 -20.98 -1.83
C ALA A 91 27.89 -22.45 -2.25
N LEU A 92 26.84 -22.99 -2.90
CA LEU A 92 26.87 -24.36 -3.40
C LEU A 92 27.66 -24.52 -4.69
N GLU A 93 27.65 -23.55 -5.60
CA GLU A 93 28.51 -23.57 -6.79
C GLU A 93 30.01 -23.59 -6.41
N MET A 94 30.40 -22.88 -5.34
CA MET A 94 31.74 -22.97 -4.78
C MET A 94 32.05 -24.35 -4.16
N GLN A 95 31.06 -25.04 -3.60
CA GLN A 95 31.27 -26.36 -2.98
C GLN A 95 31.23 -27.53 -3.98
N LEU A 96 30.46 -27.40 -5.06
CA LEU A 96 30.19 -28.49 -5.99
C LEU A 96 31.05 -28.44 -7.27
N GLU A 97 31.83 -27.38 -7.49
CA GLU A 97 32.62 -27.12 -8.71
C GLU A 97 31.83 -27.30 -10.04
N ARG A 98 30.49 -27.27 -9.97
CA ARG A 98 29.57 -27.41 -11.12
C ARG A 98 28.37 -26.49 -10.97
N THR A 99 27.72 -26.19 -12.09
CA THR A 99 26.46 -25.43 -12.13
C THR A 99 25.29 -26.29 -11.62
N ARG A 100 24.38 -25.67 -10.85
CA ARG A 100 23.34 -26.35 -10.08
C ARG A 100 22.13 -26.79 -10.91
N THR A 101 21.46 -27.85 -10.49
CA THR A 101 20.12 -28.27 -10.98
C THR A 101 19.01 -27.56 -10.20
N GLU A 102 17.89 -27.18 -10.86
CA GLU A 102 16.76 -26.46 -10.25
C GLU A 102 16.14 -27.18 -9.04
N GLU A 103 16.16 -28.52 -9.03
CA GLU A 103 15.59 -29.37 -7.97
C GLU A 103 16.32 -29.22 -6.62
N GLU A 104 17.66 -29.11 -6.65
CA GLU A 104 18.47 -28.90 -5.43
C GLU A 104 18.31 -27.50 -4.84
N LEU A 105 17.84 -26.52 -5.64
CA LEU A 105 17.57 -25.16 -5.18
C LEU A 105 16.21 -25.09 -4.48
N ALA A 106 15.20 -25.73 -5.05
CA ALA A 106 13.84 -25.78 -4.51
C ALA A 106 13.79 -26.42 -3.12
N GLY A 107 14.43 -27.57 -2.93
CA GLY A 107 14.45 -28.27 -1.63
C GLY A 107 15.11 -27.47 -0.49
N LEU A 108 16.07 -26.61 -0.80
CA LEU A 108 16.71 -25.71 0.18
C LEU A 108 15.87 -24.46 0.49
N MET A 109 15.10 -23.97 -0.48
CA MET A 109 14.18 -22.85 -0.26
C MET A 109 12.92 -23.27 0.53
N GLU A 110 12.48 -24.53 0.41
CA GLU A 110 11.34 -25.07 1.17
C GLU A 110 11.65 -25.29 2.66
N LEU A 111 12.87 -25.73 3.01
CA LEU A 111 13.28 -25.95 4.40
C LEU A 111 13.34 -24.65 5.25
N ASP A 112 13.42 -23.50 4.60
CA ASP A 112 13.48 -22.18 5.25
C ASP A 112 12.13 -21.44 5.26
N GLY A 113 11.07 -22.02 4.65
CA GLY A 113 9.75 -21.41 4.45
C GLY A 113 8.71 -21.71 5.54
N GLU A 114 9.03 -22.54 6.54
CA GLU A 114 8.13 -22.84 7.66
C GLU A 114 8.21 -21.78 8.79
N PHE A 115 7.83 -20.52 8.54
CA PHE A 115 7.56 -19.52 9.59
C PHE A 115 6.47 -18.52 9.20
#